data_AF-A0A5J4QM88-F1
#
_entry.id   AF-A0A5J4QM88-F1
#
_cell.length_a   1.000
_cell.length_b   1.000
_cell.length_c   1.000
_cell.angle_alpha   90.00
_cell.angle_beta   90.00
_cell.angle_gamma   90.00
#
_symmetry.space_group_name_H-M   'P 1'
#
loop_
_entity.id
_entity.type
_entity.pdbx_description
1 polymer ?
#
loop_
_entity_poly.entity_id
_entity_poly.type
_entity_poly.pdbx_seq_one_letter_code
_entity_poly.pdbx_strand_id
1 'polypeptide(L)'
;IKESQKDKDGNLIYLYATNKDEQYTYIDAAVNKGYNVLLMDGQLDIALLSRLEQKFEKCRFTRVDSDVADNLIVKEDKKDNALEKDKAEALCSAFKSQLPKVEKAEFTVITEAMGENSSPVTITQSEYMRRMKDMANIQPGMSFYGEMPDMMSFVLNSDHKLIKDILADEEKECASIITPIQSEIDEVSKFRDQLRKKQEDKKEEDIPTAEKEELKDLDKKWDELKKRKESAFAEYAGKNELLRQLVDLALLQNNMLKGEALNRFVKRSIELIG
;
A
#
# COMPACT_ATOMS: atom_id res chain seq x y z
N ILE A 1 25.80 -11.33 13.10
CA ILE A 1 24.45 -10.70 13.06
C ILE A 1 24.26 -9.99 14.39
N LYS A 2 23.93 -8.69 14.36
CA LYS A 2 23.88 -7.80 15.54
C LYS A 2 22.59 -8.02 16.35
N GLU A 3 22.56 -7.59 17.61
CA GLU A 3 21.33 -7.56 18.44
C GLU A 3 20.20 -6.74 17.80
N SER A 4 20.54 -5.80 16.92
CA SER A 4 19.58 -4.99 16.16
C SER A 4 18.63 -5.80 15.26
N GLN A 5 18.84 -7.10 15.07
CA GLN A 5 17.98 -7.96 14.25
C GLN A 5 16.97 -8.83 15.02
N LYS A 6 16.74 -8.60 16.32
CA LYS A 6 15.64 -9.26 17.07
C LYS A 6 14.35 -8.47 17.05
N ASP A 7 13.21 -9.04 16.68
CA ASP A 7 11.92 -8.36 16.81
C ASP A 7 11.46 -8.26 18.28
N LYS A 8 10.30 -7.63 18.51
CA LYS A 8 9.67 -7.47 19.84
C LYS A 8 9.37 -8.79 20.55
N ASP A 9 9.16 -9.87 19.80
CA ASP A 9 8.85 -11.22 20.31
C ASP A 9 10.13 -12.05 20.54
N GLY A 10 11.29 -11.46 20.25
CA GLY A 10 12.60 -12.09 20.38
C GLY A 10 12.97 -13.03 19.24
N ASN A 11 12.25 -13.01 18.11
CA ASN A 11 12.63 -13.73 16.90
C ASN A 11 13.79 -13.00 16.21
N LEU A 12 14.75 -13.78 15.70
CA LEU A 12 15.84 -13.26 14.91
C LEU A 12 15.40 -13.12 13.44
N ILE A 13 15.35 -11.88 12.96
CA ILE A 13 14.94 -11.52 11.61
C ILE A 13 16.18 -11.34 10.74
N TYR A 14 16.30 -12.16 9.71
CA TYR A 14 17.37 -12.14 8.72
C TYR A 14 16.87 -11.41 7.49
N LEU A 15 17.30 -10.16 7.32
CA LEU A 15 16.99 -9.42 6.11
C LEU A 15 17.84 -9.93 4.95
N TYR A 16 17.23 -10.08 3.79
CA TYR A 16 17.95 -10.52 2.59
C TYR A 16 17.49 -9.80 1.33
N ALA A 17 18.36 -9.78 0.33
CA ALA A 17 18.11 -9.31 -1.03
C ALA A 17 18.42 -10.44 -2.01
N THR A 18 17.66 -10.55 -3.09
CA THR A 18 17.86 -11.50 -4.18
C THR A 18 18.51 -10.87 -5.39
N ASN A 19 18.48 -9.53 -5.49
CA ASN A 19 19.14 -8.77 -6.53
C ASN A 19 19.69 -7.47 -5.94
N LYS A 20 21.02 -7.31 -5.97
CA LYS A 20 21.68 -6.16 -5.37
C LYS A 20 21.30 -4.83 -6.03
N ASP A 21 21.15 -4.82 -7.36
CA ASP A 21 20.95 -3.59 -8.12
C ASP A 21 19.48 -3.18 -8.14
N GLU A 22 18.58 -4.13 -8.38
CA GLU A 22 17.12 -3.86 -8.37
C GLU A 22 16.62 -3.49 -6.97
N GLN A 23 17.23 -4.03 -5.91
CA GLN A 23 16.79 -3.80 -4.54
C GLN A 23 17.68 -2.78 -3.80
N TYR A 24 18.58 -2.09 -4.49
CA TYR A 24 19.60 -1.23 -3.88
C TYR A 24 19.01 -0.22 -2.88
N THR A 25 17.94 0.49 -3.26
CA THR A 25 17.29 1.50 -2.40
C THR A 25 16.77 0.89 -1.10
N TYR A 26 16.24 -0.33 -1.13
CA TYR A 26 15.75 -1.03 0.06
C TYR A 26 16.90 -1.53 0.93
N ILE A 27 17.98 -2.00 0.31
CA ILE A 27 19.22 -2.38 1.01
C ILE A 27 19.80 -1.16 1.74
N ASP A 28 19.92 -0.02 1.05
CA ASP A 28 20.45 1.22 1.61
C ASP A 28 19.60 1.70 2.79
N ALA A 29 18.27 1.70 2.66
CA ALA A 29 17.36 2.06 3.74
C ALA A 29 17.53 1.14 4.98
N ALA A 30 17.65 -0.17 4.78
CA ALA A 30 17.88 -1.13 5.86
C ALA A 30 19.26 -0.95 6.53
N VAL A 31 20.30 -0.69 5.74
CA VAL A 31 21.67 -0.44 6.24
C VAL A 31 21.74 0.88 7.02
N ASN A 32 21.06 1.93 6.56
CA ASN A 32 20.96 3.22 7.26
C ASN A 32 20.25 3.09 8.63
N LYS A 33 19.34 2.11 8.78
CA LYS A 33 18.75 1.72 10.07
C LYS A 33 19.66 0.83 10.94
N GLY A 34 20.84 0.46 10.43
CA GLY A 34 21.82 -0.37 11.14
C GLY A 34 21.56 -1.87 11.05
N TYR A 35 20.75 -2.32 10.09
CA TYR A 35 20.51 -3.73 9.82
C TYR A 35 21.58 -4.32 8.90
N ASN A 36 21.76 -5.64 8.98
CA ASN A 36 22.59 -6.37 8.02
C ASN A 36 21.66 -7.05 7.01
N VAL A 37 22.05 -6.97 5.75
CA VAL A 37 21.32 -7.59 4.64
C VAL A 37 22.18 -8.67 4.02
N LEU A 38 21.64 -9.88 3.91
CA LEU A 38 22.26 -10.99 3.21
C LEU A 38 21.97 -10.88 1.71
N LEU A 39 22.98 -11.08 0.87
CA LEU A 39 22.76 -11.27 -0.56
C LEU A 39 22.51 -12.77 -0.81
N MET A 40 21.34 -13.09 -1.33
CA MET A 40 20.81 -14.43 -1.58
C MET A 40 20.34 -14.51 -3.04
N ASP A 41 21.27 -14.30 -3.97
CA ASP A 41 21.05 -14.24 -5.42
C ASP A 41 21.24 -15.59 -6.14
N GLY A 42 21.43 -16.68 -5.37
CA GLY A 42 21.54 -18.04 -5.87
C GLY A 42 20.20 -18.71 -6.16
N GLN A 43 20.19 -19.63 -7.13
CA GLN A 43 18.98 -20.35 -7.55
C GLN A 43 18.35 -21.22 -6.44
N LEU A 44 19.15 -21.69 -5.49
CA LEU A 44 18.71 -22.57 -4.40
C LEU A 44 18.44 -21.82 -3.10
N ASP A 45 18.69 -20.51 -3.07
CA ASP A 45 18.72 -19.75 -1.82
C ASP A 45 17.34 -19.68 -1.17
N ILE A 46 16.28 -19.39 -1.94
CA ILE A 46 14.92 -19.32 -1.40
C ILE A 46 14.47 -20.64 -0.77
N ALA A 47 14.79 -21.76 -1.41
CA ALA A 47 14.50 -23.10 -0.87
C ALA A 47 15.34 -23.38 0.39
N LEU A 48 16.61 -22.94 0.40
CA LEU A 48 17.48 -23.04 1.56
C LEU A 48 16.92 -22.22 2.74
N LEU A 49 16.57 -20.95 2.53
CA LEU A 49 16.00 -20.07 3.54
C LEU A 49 14.77 -20.71 4.19
N SER A 50 13.84 -21.19 3.36
CA SER A 50 12.63 -21.88 3.83
C SER A 50 12.96 -23.10 4.70
N ARG A 51 13.97 -23.89 4.33
CA ARG A 51 14.43 -25.04 5.12
C ARG A 51 15.09 -24.62 6.43
N LEU A 52 15.84 -23.51 6.44
CA LEU A 52 16.49 -22.98 7.64
C LEU A 52 15.43 -22.49 8.64
N GLU A 53 14.36 -21.85 8.20
CA GLU A 53 13.24 -21.45 9.07
C GLU A 53 12.52 -22.63 9.70
N GLN A 54 12.33 -23.72 8.95
CA GLN A 54 11.73 -24.94 9.49
C GLN A 54 12.63 -25.63 10.53
N LYS A 55 13.95 -25.50 10.37
CA LYS A 55 14.93 -26.17 11.23
C LYS A 55 15.27 -25.37 12.48
N PHE A 56 15.30 -24.04 12.39
CA PHE A 56 15.70 -23.17 13.49
C PHE A 56 14.48 -22.47 14.10
N GLU A 57 14.26 -22.69 15.38
CA GLU A 57 13.25 -21.96 16.14
C GLU A 57 13.57 -20.46 16.22
N LYS A 58 12.52 -19.63 16.31
CA LYS A 58 12.63 -18.16 16.42
C LYS A 58 13.50 -17.51 15.34
N CYS A 59 13.50 -18.08 14.14
CA CYS A 59 14.24 -17.60 12.98
C CYS A 59 13.25 -17.25 11.88
N ARG A 60 13.38 -16.05 11.30
CA ARG A 60 12.60 -15.62 10.16
C ARG A 60 13.48 -14.89 9.17
N PHE A 61 13.33 -15.16 7.89
CA PHE A 61 13.94 -14.41 6.80
C PHE A 61 12.92 -13.44 6.24
N THR A 62 13.35 -12.27 5.81
CA THR A 62 12.43 -11.25 5.26
C THR A 62 13.16 -10.50 4.17
N ARG A 63 12.54 -10.37 3.00
CA ARG A 63 13.19 -9.68 1.89
C ARG A 63 13.16 -8.17 2.13
N VAL A 64 14.21 -7.46 1.78
CA VAL A 64 14.35 -6.02 2.10
C VAL A 64 13.30 -5.12 1.47
N ASP A 65 12.73 -5.52 0.34
CA ASP A 65 11.67 -4.81 -0.39
C ASP A 65 10.26 -5.23 0.05
N SER A 66 10.14 -6.02 1.11
CA SER A 66 8.85 -6.59 1.50
C SER A 66 7.95 -5.64 2.30
N ASP A 67 8.57 -4.65 2.94
CA ASP A 67 7.94 -3.58 3.68
C ASP A 67 8.93 -2.40 3.77
N VAL A 68 8.50 -1.28 4.34
CA VAL A 68 9.40 -0.16 4.64
C VAL A 68 10.38 -0.55 5.74
N ALA A 69 11.57 0.06 5.73
CA ALA A 69 12.68 -0.33 6.61
C ALA A 69 12.30 -0.37 8.11
N ASP A 70 11.38 0.49 8.55
CA ASP A 70 10.89 0.52 9.93
C ASP A 70 10.01 -0.68 10.32
N ASN A 71 9.33 -1.29 9.35
CA ASN A 71 8.44 -2.43 9.57
C ASN A 71 9.13 -3.78 9.34
N LEU A 72 10.31 -3.80 8.71
CA LEU A 72 11.07 -5.02 8.46
C LEU A 72 11.42 -5.77 9.76
N ILE A 73 11.70 -5.04 10.84
CA ILE A 73 11.98 -5.59 12.17
C ILE A 73 11.25 -4.78 13.23
N VAL A 74 10.03 -5.19 13.55
CA VAL A 74 9.17 -4.50 14.51
C VAL A 74 9.75 -4.63 15.93
N LYS A 75 10.23 -3.53 16.50
CA LYS A 75 10.83 -3.47 17.85
C LYS A 75 9.84 -3.12 18.95
N GLU A 76 8.87 -2.28 18.61
CA GLU A 76 7.81 -1.80 19.50
C GLU A 76 6.51 -1.80 18.72
N ASP A 77 5.37 -1.79 19.43
CA ASP A 77 4.09 -1.57 18.77
C ASP A 77 4.09 -0.19 18.12
N LYS A 78 3.56 -0.11 16.89
CA LYS A 78 3.49 1.15 16.14
C LYS A 78 2.78 2.19 17.02
N LYS A 79 3.47 3.30 17.29
CA LYS A 79 2.81 4.49 17.84
C LYS A 79 1.78 4.98 16.83
N ASP A 80 0.64 5.42 17.34
CA ASP A 80 -0.50 5.96 16.59
C ASP A 80 -0.18 7.33 15.95
N ASN A 81 0.97 7.44 15.28
CA ASN A 81 1.34 8.58 14.43
C ASN A 81 0.71 8.44 13.04
N ALA A 82 -0.32 7.61 12.90
CA ALA A 82 -1.08 7.49 11.67
C ALA A 82 -1.76 8.83 11.39
N LEU A 83 -1.63 9.29 10.14
CA LEU A 83 -2.41 10.41 9.63
C LEU A 83 -3.90 10.17 9.95
N GLU A 84 -4.65 11.23 10.23
CA GLU A 84 -6.10 11.11 10.45
C GLU A 84 -6.75 10.32 9.31
N LYS A 85 -7.69 9.43 9.64
CA LYS A 85 -8.26 8.45 8.70
C LYS A 85 -8.77 9.10 7.41
N ASP A 86 -9.41 10.26 7.51
CA ASP A 86 -9.98 10.97 6.37
C ASP A 86 -8.90 11.54 5.44
N LYS A 87 -7.82 12.08 6.04
CA LYS A 87 -6.66 12.58 5.30
C LYS A 87 -5.90 11.44 4.62
N ALA A 88 -5.79 10.29 5.29
CA ALA A 88 -5.14 9.11 4.74
C ALA A 88 -5.95 8.57 3.56
N GLU A 89 -7.28 8.51 3.69
CA GLU A 89 -8.18 8.12 2.61
C GLU A 89 -8.08 9.07 1.41
N ALA A 90 -8.02 10.38 1.64
CA ALA A 90 -7.87 11.38 0.59
C ALA A 90 -6.59 11.18 -0.22
N LEU A 91 -5.44 11.08 0.45
CA LEU A 91 -4.16 10.80 -0.20
C LEU A 91 -4.18 9.46 -0.94
N CYS A 92 -4.65 8.39 -0.29
CA CYS A 92 -4.72 7.08 -0.92
C CYS A 92 -5.58 7.09 -2.18
N SER A 93 -6.74 7.76 -2.15
CA SER A 93 -7.64 7.88 -3.30
C SER A 93 -7.01 8.70 -4.43
N ALA A 94 -6.42 9.86 -4.11
CA ALA A 94 -5.74 10.73 -5.06
C ALA A 94 -4.59 9.99 -5.77
N PHE A 95 -3.68 9.35 -5.03
CA PHE A 95 -2.57 8.61 -5.64
C PHE A 95 -3.04 7.37 -6.41
N LYS A 96 -4.00 6.61 -5.87
CA LYS A 96 -4.55 5.42 -6.53
C LYS A 96 -5.14 5.74 -7.89
N SER A 97 -5.82 6.88 -8.02
CA SER A 97 -6.41 7.33 -9.29
C SER A 97 -5.38 7.58 -10.40
N GLN A 98 -4.13 7.86 -10.03
CA GLN A 98 -3.05 8.17 -10.97
C GLN A 98 -2.15 6.98 -11.28
N LEU A 99 -2.31 5.86 -10.58
CA LEU A 99 -1.55 4.64 -10.85
C LEU A 99 -1.98 4.01 -12.19
N PRO A 100 -1.02 3.66 -13.06
CA PRO A 100 -1.33 2.94 -14.28
C PRO A 100 -1.68 1.48 -13.97
N LYS A 101 -2.40 0.85 -14.89
CA LYS A 101 -2.54 -0.61 -14.89
C LYS A 101 -1.20 -1.22 -15.30
N VAL A 102 -0.60 -2.00 -14.41
CA VAL A 102 0.64 -2.74 -14.67
C VAL A 102 0.27 -4.21 -14.83
N GLU A 103 0.74 -4.83 -15.91
CA GLU A 103 0.46 -6.24 -16.16
C GLU A 103 1.01 -7.10 -15.02
N LYS A 104 0.17 -7.99 -14.46
CA LYS A 104 0.49 -8.86 -13.33
C LYS A 104 0.89 -8.14 -12.03
N ALA A 105 0.55 -6.86 -11.85
CA ALA A 105 0.74 -6.17 -10.57
C ALA A 105 -0.52 -5.42 -10.15
N GLU A 106 -0.86 -5.55 -8.88
CA GLU A 106 -1.99 -4.87 -8.24
C GLU A 106 -1.47 -4.01 -7.10
N PHE A 107 -1.85 -2.74 -7.09
CA PHE A 107 -1.37 -1.77 -6.11
C PHE A 107 -2.42 -1.48 -5.03
N THR A 108 -2.01 -1.61 -3.78
CA THR A 108 -2.74 -1.07 -2.62
C THR A 108 -2.02 0.16 -2.13
N VAL A 109 -2.68 1.31 -2.09
CA VAL A 109 -2.07 2.54 -1.58
C VAL A 109 -2.28 2.62 -0.07
N ILE A 110 -1.22 2.87 0.68
CA ILE A 110 -1.24 3.02 2.14
C ILE A 110 -0.38 4.21 2.56
N THR A 111 -0.64 4.75 3.74
CA THR A 111 0.17 5.81 4.35
C THR A 111 0.95 5.25 5.53
N GLU A 112 2.24 5.58 5.64
CA GLU A 112 3.08 5.20 6.76
C GLU A 112 3.97 6.37 7.18
N ALA A 113 4.24 6.48 8.48
CA ALA A 113 5.20 7.44 9.01
C ALA A 113 6.61 6.86 8.88
N MET A 114 7.41 7.37 7.94
CA MET A 114 8.75 6.84 7.63
C MET A 114 9.87 7.84 8.00
N GLY A 115 9.53 8.99 8.59
CA GLY A 115 10.46 10.09 8.87
C GLY A 115 10.67 11.04 7.70
N GLU A 116 11.01 12.30 8.00
CA GLU A 116 11.04 13.40 7.02
C GLU A 116 12.11 13.27 5.94
N ASN A 117 13.20 12.54 6.23
CA ASN A 117 14.34 12.34 5.32
C ASN A 117 14.21 11.07 4.45
N SER A 118 13.24 10.21 4.74
CA SER A 118 12.97 9.01 3.95
C SER A 118 12.22 9.37 2.67
N SER A 119 12.31 8.52 1.65
CA SER A 119 11.62 8.75 0.37
C SER A 119 10.14 9.12 0.55
N PRO A 120 9.59 10.06 -0.25
CA PRO A 120 8.18 10.45 -0.18
C PRO A 120 7.23 9.30 -0.49
N VAL A 121 7.68 8.39 -1.36
CA VAL A 121 6.91 7.26 -1.85
C VAL A 121 7.83 6.05 -1.94
N THR A 122 7.33 4.87 -1.60
CA THR A 122 8.05 3.60 -1.75
C THR A 122 7.08 2.51 -2.18
N ILE A 123 7.48 1.63 -3.09
CA ILE A 123 6.67 0.47 -3.46
C ILE A 123 7.24 -0.75 -2.76
N THR A 124 6.40 -1.55 -2.09
CA THR A 124 6.85 -2.77 -1.40
C THR A 124 6.05 -3.96 -1.86
N GLN A 125 6.60 -5.17 -1.74
CA GLN A 125 5.92 -6.41 -2.13
C GLN A 125 5.71 -7.31 -0.91
N SER A 126 4.46 -7.56 -0.53
CA SER A 126 4.16 -8.34 0.68
C SER A 126 4.92 -9.67 0.75
N GLU A 127 5.69 -9.84 1.83
CA GLU A 127 6.45 -11.06 2.13
C GLU A 127 5.54 -12.30 2.13
N TYR A 128 4.36 -12.18 2.73
CA TYR A 128 3.41 -13.28 2.85
C TYR A 128 2.94 -13.76 1.48
N MET A 129 2.47 -12.85 0.62
CA MET A 129 1.98 -13.21 -0.70
C MET A 129 3.10 -13.78 -1.56
N ARG A 130 4.31 -13.21 -1.50
CA ARG A 130 5.45 -13.77 -2.22
C ARG A 130 5.75 -15.21 -1.79
N ARG A 131 5.77 -15.48 -0.48
CA ARG A 131 5.98 -16.85 0.03
C ARG A 131 4.88 -17.82 -0.36
N MET A 132 3.63 -17.36 -0.39
CA MET A 132 2.51 -18.18 -0.88
C MET A 132 2.69 -18.54 -2.36
N LYS A 133 3.19 -17.61 -3.18
CA LYS A 133 3.56 -17.91 -4.58
C LYS A 133 4.73 -18.89 -4.68
N ASP A 134 5.77 -18.69 -3.88
CA ASP A 134 6.92 -19.61 -3.84
C ASP A 134 6.48 -21.03 -3.47
N MET A 135 5.59 -21.17 -2.47
CA MET A 135 5.01 -22.46 -2.09
C MET A 135 4.13 -23.07 -3.18
N ALA A 136 3.34 -22.26 -3.90
CA ALA A 136 2.50 -22.71 -5.00
C ALA A 136 3.28 -23.33 -6.15
N ASN A 137 4.49 -22.83 -6.41
CA ASN A 137 5.38 -23.38 -7.43
C ASN A 137 5.94 -24.77 -7.07
N ILE A 138 5.92 -25.13 -5.79
CA ILE A 138 6.43 -26.42 -5.29
C ILE A 138 5.28 -27.42 -5.07
N GLN A 139 4.10 -26.96 -4.64
CA GLN A 139 2.97 -27.81 -4.27
C GLN A 139 1.84 -27.78 -5.32
N PRO A 140 1.56 -28.89 -6.03
CA PRO A 140 0.59 -28.94 -7.13
C PRO A 140 -0.86 -28.54 -6.79
N GLY A 141 -1.23 -28.53 -5.51
CA GLY A 141 -2.57 -28.16 -5.04
C GLY A 141 -2.81 -26.66 -4.85
N MET A 142 -1.78 -25.82 -5.02
CA MET A 142 -1.83 -24.38 -4.75
C MET A 142 -1.61 -23.51 -6.00
N SER A 143 -1.69 -24.08 -7.21
CA SER A 143 -1.37 -23.41 -8.49
C SER A 143 -2.11 -22.09 -8.71
N PHE A 144 -3.30 -21.91 -8.13
CA PHE A 144 -4.05 -20.64 -8.18
C PHE A 144 -3.21 -19.45 -7.68
N TYR A 145 -2.45 -19.61 -6.60
CA TYR A 145 -1.63 -18.52 -6.05
C TYR A 145 -0.50 -18.12 -7.01
N GLY A 146 0.03 -19.06 -7.79
CA GLY A 146 1.07 -18.78 -8.80
C GLY A 146 0.57 -17.92 -9.97
N GLU A 147 -0.73 -17.97 -10.27
CA GLU A 147 -1.36 -17.19 -11.34
C GLU A 147 -1.83 -15.81 -10.88
N MET A 148 -1.90 -15.55 -9.57
CA MET A 148 -2.32 -14.25 -9.05
C MET A 148 -1.32 -13.14 -9.41
N PRO A 149 -1.78 -11.89 -9.61
CA PRO A 149 -0.91 -10.72 -9.72
C PRO A 149 -0.03 -10.52 -8.48
N ASP A 150 1.09 -9.84 -8.64
CA ASP A 150 1.92 -9.38 -7.53
C ASP A 150 1.19 -8.27 -6.78
N MET A 151 0.88 -8.54 -5.51
CA MET A 151 0.27 -7.57 -4.61
C MET A 151 1.36 -6.64 -4.09
N MET A 152 1.36 -5.41 -4.56
CA MET A 152 2.30 -4.38 -4.18
C MET A 152 1.61 -3.33 -3.30
N SER A 153 2.33 -2.81 -2.32
CA SER A 153 1.88 -1.67 -1.53
C SER A 153 2.58 -0.42 -2.03
N PHE A 154 1.82 0.59 -2.41
CA PHE A 154 2.32 1.91 -2.74
C PHE A 154 2.25 2.76 -1.46
N VAL A 155 3.38 2.87 -0.78
CA VAL A 155 3.50 3.47 0.55
C VAL A 155 3.80 4.96 0.42
N LEU A 156 2.93 5.80 0.97
CA LEU A 156 3.07 7.24 1.05
C LEU A 156 3.66 7.63 2.40
N ASN A 157 4.78 8.36 2.40
CA ASN A 157 5.42 8.81 3.63
C ASN A 157 4.72 10.06 4.18
N SER A 158 3.91 9.88 5.22
CA SER A 158 3.14 10.98 5.84
C SER A 158 4.02 12.06 6.47
N ASP A 159 5.27 11.75 6.80
CA ASP A 159 6.20 12.70 7.41
C ASP A 159 6.90 13.58 6.36
N HIS A 160 6.94 13.14 5.11
CA HIS A 160 7.70 13.81 4.06
C HIS A 160 7.03 15.11 3.61
N LYS A 161 7.84 16.16 3.43
CA LYS A 161 7.37 17.50 3.05
C LYS A 161 6.49 17.49 1.79
N LEU A 162 6.91 16.81 0.72
CA LEU A 162 6.14 16.76 -0.53
C LEU A 162 4.75 16.12 -0.36
N ILE A 163 4.60 15.14 0.52
CA ILE A 163 3.30 14.50 0.78
C ILE A 163 2.42 15.44 1.60
N LYS A 164 2.99 16.15 2.58
CA LYS A 164 2.30 17.20 3.35
C LYS A 164 1.85 18.36 2.45
N ASP A 165 2.68 18.78 1.50
CA ASP A 165 2.36 19.84 0.54
C ASP A 165 1.19 19.43 -0.37
N ILE A 166 1.18 18.19 -0.87
CA ILE A 166 0.06 17.62 -1.65
C ILE A 166 -1.21 17.57 -0.81
N LEU A 167 -1.13 17.11 0.45
CA LEU A 167 -2.29 17.04 1.34
C LEU A 167 -2.90 18.44 1.59
N ALA A 168 -2.06 19.44 1.85
CA ALA A 168 -2.53 20.81 2.10
C ALA A 168 -3.14 21.47 0.85
N ASP A 169 -2.64 21.13 -0.34
CA ASP A 169 -3.16 21.59 -1.62
C ASP A 169 -4.48 20.90 -1.97
N GLU A 170 -4.57 19.59 -1.74
CA GLU A 170 -5.81 18.82 -1.84
C GLU A 170 -6.90 19.38 -0.94
N GLU A 171 -6.61 19.60 0.35
CA GLU A 171 -7.56 20.18 1.30
C GLU A 171 -8.10 21.53 0.82
N LYS A 172 -7.28 22.37 0.17
CA LYS A 172 -7.73 23.66 -0.37
C LYS A 172 -8.66 23.51 -1.57
N GLU A 173 -8.30 22.66 -2.53
CA GLU A 173 -9.03 22.50 -3.79
C GLU A 173 -10.31 21.68 -3.60
N CYS A 174 -10.26 20.63 -2.77
CA CYS A 174 -11.30 19.64 -2.65
C CYS A 174 -12.25 19.86 -1.47
N ALA A 175 -11.89 20.59 -0.41
CA ALA A 175 -12.75 20.71 0.79
C ALA A 175 -14.19 21.16 0.47
N SER A 176 -14.37 22.12 -0.43
CA SER A 176 -15.69 22.63 -0.81
C SER A 176 -16.62 21.55 -1.41
N ILE A 177 -16.04 20.54 -2.06
CA ILE A 177 -16.75 19.43 -2.70
C ILE A 177 -16.84 18.23 -1.74
N ILE A 178 -15.76 17.95 -1.01
CA ILE A 178 -15.63 16.74 -0.17
C ILE A 178 -16.40 16.88 1.14
N THR A 179 -16.37 18.04 1.82
CA THR A 179 -17.08 18.23 3.10
C THR A 179 -18.59 17.91 3.04
N PRO A 180 -19.37 18.40 2.06
CA PRO A 180 -20.79 18.04 1.98
C PRO A 180 -20.99 16.56 1.63
N ILE A 181 -20.17 16.01 0.71
CA ILE A 181 -20.25 14.59 0.34
C ILE A 181 -19.93 13.68 1.54
N GLN A 182 -18.91 14.02 2.32
CA GLN A 182 -18.53 13.27 3.52
C GLN A 182 -19.65 13.29 4.57
N SER A 183 -20.29 14.45 4.76
CA SER A 183 -21.43 14.57 5.68
C SER A 183 -22.59 13.67 5.25
N GLU A 184 -22.92 13.63 3.95
CA GLU A 184 -23.93 12.72 3.43
C GLU A 184 -23.54 11.24 3.56
N ILE A 185 -22.25 10.89 3.36
CA ILE A 185 -21.74 9.53 3.56
C ILE A 185 -21.88 9.12 5.04
N ASP A 186 -21.56 10.01 5.97
CA ASP A 186 -21.65 9.75 7.41
C ASP A 186 -23.10 9.58 7.86
N GLU A 187 -24.03 10.33 7.29
CA GLU A 187 -25.46 10.13 7.55
C GLU A 187 -25.96 8.81 6.98
N VAL A 188 -25.70 8.54 5.69
CA VAL A 188 -26.16 7.32 5.02
C VAL A 188 -25.55 6.07 5.68
N SER A 189 -24.28 6.11 6.08
CA SER A 189 -23.63 5.00 6.79
C SER A 189 -24.24 4.74 8.16
N LYS A 190 -24.58 5.78 8.94
CA LYS A 190 -25.31 5.61 10.22
C LYS A 190 -26.66 4.95 10.02
N PHE A 191 -27.45 5.37 9.03
CA PHE A 191 -28.75 4.74 8.74
C PHE A 191 -28.60 3.29 8.29
N ARG A 192 -27.63 3.01 7.42
CA ARG A 192 -27.30 1.67 6.95
C ARG A 192 -26.88 0.75 8.10
N ASP A 193 -26.03 1.21 9.01
CA ASP A 193 -25.58 0.41 10.16
C ASP A 193 -26.71 0.16 11.15
N GLN A 194 -27.61 1.13 11.35
CA GLN A 194 -28.81 0.95 12.17
C GLN A 194 -29.76 -0.10 11.57
N LEU A 195 -29.99 -0.06 10.26
CA LEU A 195 -30.81 -1.05 9.57
C LEU A 195 -30.17 -2.44 9.59
N ARG A 196 -28.86 -2.54 9.35
CA ARG A 196 -28.14 -3.82 9.44
C ARG A 196 -28.20 -4.42 10.84
N LYS A 197 -28.01 -3.63 11.90
CA LYS A 197 -28.17 -4.11 13.29
C LYS A 197 -29.58 -4.59 13.60
N LYS A 198 -30.62 -3.93 13.06
CA LYS A 198 -32.02 -4.39 13.22
C LYS A 198 -32.32 -5.69 12.49
N GLN A 199 -31.51 -6.03 11.48
CA GLN A 199 -31.64 -7.24 10.67
C GLN A 199 -30.76 -8.40 11.17
N GLU A 200 -29.77 -8.12 12.02
CA GLU A 200 -28.76 -9.09 12.49
C GLU A 200 -29.38 -10.30 13.23
N ASP A 201 -30.49 -10.09 13.95
CA ASP A 201 -31.21 -11.13 14.69
C ASP A 201 -32.40 -11.74 13.92
N LYS A 202 -32.70 -11.25 12.71
CA LYS A 202 -33.84 -11.72 11.90
C LYS A 202 -33.36 -12.71 10.83
N LYS A 203 -34.10 -13.80 10.60
CA LYS A 203 -33.85 -14.65 9.43
C LYS A 203 -34.14 -13.85 8.17
N GLU A 204 -33.41 -14.10 7.08
CA GLU A 204 -33.61 -13.40 5.79
C GLU A 204 -35.07 -13.47 5.31
N GLU A 205 -35.80 -14.54 5.63
CA GLU A 205 -37.21 -14.73 5.27
C GLU A 205 -38.17 -13.84 6.09
N ASP A 206 -37.76 -13.42 7.29
CA ASP A 206 -38.57 -12.62 8.24
C ASP A 206 -38.35 -11.10 8.10
N ILE A 207 -37.37 -10.68 7.28
CA ILE A 207 -37.12 -9.25 7.01
C ILE A 207 -38.16 -8.74 6.00
N PRO A 208 -38.96 -7.72 6.34
CA PRO A 208 -39.94 -7.13 5.42
C PRO A 208 -39.30 -6.72 4.09
N THR A 209 -39.98 -6.96 2.97
CA THR A 209 -39.51 -6.59 1.63
C THR A 209 -39.16 -5.10 1.54
N ALA A 210 -39.92 -4.24 2.22
CA ALA A 210 -39.65 -2.81 2.33
C ALA A 210 -38.30 -2.49 3.01
N GLU A 211 -37.95 -3.18 4.10
CA GLU A 211 -36.65 -2.97 4.80
C GLU A 211 -35.46 -3.44 3.93
N LYS A 212 -35.65 -4.48 3.09
CA LYS A 212 -34.64 -4.94 2.13
C LYS A 212 -34.45 -3.94 0.99
N GLU A 213 -35.54 -3.37 0.47
CA GLU A 213 -35.49 -2.33 -0.56
C GLU A 213 -34.84 -1.05 -0.04
N GLU A 214 -35.19 -0.60 1.17
CA GLU A 214 -34.56 0.55 1.84
C GLU A 214 -33.06 0.37 2.02
N LEU A 215 -32.61 -0.80 2.51
CA LEU A 215 -31.18 -1.07 2.67
C LEU A 215 -30.45 -1.06 1.33
N LYS A 216 -31.06 -1.64 0.29
CA LYS A 216 -30.49 -1.67 -1.06
C LYS A 216 -30.36 -0.27 -1.66
N ASP A 217 -31.34 0.60 -1.44
CA ASP A 217 -31.30 1.98 -1.94
C ASP A 217 -30.30 2.84 -1.15
N LEU A 218 -30.16 2.62 0.16
CA LEU A 218 -29.09 3.22 0.96
C LEU A 218 -27.70 2.75 0.51
N ASP A 219 -27.52 1.45 0.23
CA ASP A 219 -26.27 0.92 -0.29
C ASP A 219 -25.91 1.55 -1.65
N LYS A 220 -26.87 1.68 -2.57
CA LYS A 220 -26.66 2.40 -3.84
C LYS A 220 -26.27 3.86 -3.62
N LYS A 221 -27.01 4.59 -2.78
CA LYS A 221 -26.72 6.00 -2.50
C LYS A 221 -25.33 6.18 -1.90
N TRP A 222 -24.94 5.28 -0.99
CA TRP A 222 -23.61 5.28 -0.38
C TRP A 222 -22.51 5.02 -1.42
N ASP A 223 -22.70 4.04 -2.31
CA ASP A 223 -21.76 3.74 -3.41
C ASP A 223 -21.63 4.92 -4.39
N GLU A 224 -22.72 5.60 -4.72
CA GLU A 224 -22.73 6.79 -5.57
C GLU A 224 -21.97 7.96 -4.93
N LEU A 225 -22.22 8.22 -3.64
CA LEU A 225 -21.51 9.26 -2.91
C LEU A 225 -20.01 8.96 -2.81
N LYS A 226 -19.63 7.70 -2.57
CA LYS A 226 -18.23 7.27 -2.59
C LYS A 226 -17.57 7.47 -3.94
N LYS A 227 -18.21 7.05 -5.02
CA LYS A 227 -17.70 7.27 -6.38
C LYS A 227 -17.53 8.75 -6.68
N ARG A 228 -18.46 9.60 -6.20
CA ARG A 228 -18.37 11.05 -6.35
C ARG A 228 -17.19 11.64 -5.56
N LYS A 229 -16.97 11.16 -4.33
CA LYS A 229 -15.79 11.50 -3.51
C LYS A 229 -14.49 11.13 -4.23
N GLU A 230 -14.38 9.87 -4.68
CA GLU A 230 -13.22 9.36 -5.43
C GLU A 230 -12.98 10.13 -6.74
N SER A 231 -14.03 10.50 -7.46
CA SER A 231 -13.93 11.28 -8.70
C SER A 231 -13.38 12.69 -8.46
N ALA A 232 -13.75 13.34 -7.36
CA ALA A 232 -13.22 14.65 -6.99
C ALA A 232 -11.70 14.58 -6.70
N PHE A 233 -11.25 13.58 -5.95
CA PHE A 233 -9.82 13.36 -5.73
C PHE A 233 -9.07 12.99 -7.01
N ALA A 234 -9.69 12.22 -7.90
CA ALA A 234 -9.10 11.86 -9.19
C ALA A 234 -8.93 13.08 -10.11
N GLU A 235 -9.90 14.01 -10.11
CA GLU A 235 -9.81 15.25 -10.88
C GLU A 235 -8.70 16.16 -10.34
N TYR A 236 -8.61 16.32 -9.02
CA TYR A 236 -7.50 17.03 -8.36
C TYR A 236 -6.15 16.41 -8.72
N ALA A 237 -6.01 15.10 -8.52
CA ALA A 237 -4.76 14.40 -8.75
C ALA A 237 -4.34 14.41 -10.23
N GLY A 238 -5.29 14.52 -11.16
CA GLY A 238 -5.02 14.67 -12.59
C GLY A 238 -4.43 16.04 -12.96
N LYS A 239 -4.68 17.09 -12.16
CA LYS A 239 -4.16 18.45 -12.33
C LYS A 239 -2.86 18.68 -11.56
N ASN A 240 -2.60 17.90 -10.51
CA ASN A 240 -1.42 18.06 -9.67
C ASN A 240 -0.18 17.39 -10.28
N GLU A 241 0.72 18.21 -10.85
CA GLU A 241 1.95 17.74 -11.49
C GLU A 241 2.93 17.06 -10.52
N LEU A 242 3.02 17.55 -9.28
CA LEU A 242 3.92 17.00 -8.26
C LEU A 242 3.51 15.56 -7.90
N LEU A 243 2.21 15.33 -7.67
CA LEU A 243 1.66 14.01 -7.39
C LEU A 243 1.95 13.05 -8.55
N ARG A 244 1.71 13.48 -9.79
CA ARG A 244 2.05 12.68 -10.98
C ARG A 244 3.55 12.36 -11.04
N GLN A 245 4.40 13.34 -10.76
CA GLN A 245 5.86 13.16 -10.76
C GLN A 245 6.29 12.12 -9.71
N LEU A 246 5.71 12.15 -8.51
CA LEU A 246 6.00 11.17 -7.46
C LEU A 246 5.55 9.76 -7.84
N VAL A 247 4.39 9.61 -8.48
CA VAL A 247 3.91 8.32 -9.00
C VAL A 247 4.89 7.76 -10.04
N ASP A 248 5.26 8.56 -11.02
CA ASP A 248 6.16 8.13 -12.09
C ASP A 248 7.55 7.78 -11.54
N LEU A 249 8.09 8.57 -10.59
CA LEU A 249 9.37 8.28 -9.93
C LEU A 249 9.35 6.94 -9.19
N ALA A 250 8.28 6.66 -8.43
CA ALA A 250 8.14 5.40 -7.71
C ALA A 250 8.07 4.19 -8.66
N LEU A 251 7.35 4.32 -9.78
CA LEU A 251 7.28 3.28 -10.80
C LEU A 251 8.60 3.11 -11.55
N LEU A 252 9.32 4.21 -11.83
CA LEU A 252 10.62 4.18 -12.49
C LEU A 252 11.65 3.45 -11.62
N GLN A 253 11.70 3.78 -10.32
CA GLN A 253 12.59 3.13 -9.35
C GLN A 253 12.40 1.61 -9.29
N ASN A 254 11.19 1.12 -9.59
CA ASN A 254 10.85 -0.30 -9.58
C ASN A 254 10.81 -0.93 -10.97
N ASN A 255 11.39 -0.29 -11.99
CA ASN A 255 11.39 -0.76 -13.39
C ASN A 255 9.98 -1.04 -13.96
N MET A 256 8.96 -0.35 -13.45
CA MET A 256 7.56 -0.49 -13.86
C MET A 256 7.08 0.63 -14.79
N LEU A 257 7.80 1.76 -14.85
CA LEU A 257 7.50 2.85 -15.77
C LEU A 257 8.06 2.55 -17.17
N LYS A 258 7.19 2.23 -18.13
CA LYS A 258 7.59 1.82 -19.50
C LYS A 258 6.74 2.50 -20.58
N GLY A 259 7.22 2.43 -21.82
CA GLY A 259 6.48 2.84 -23.02
C GLY A 259 6.07 4.32 -23.00
N GLU A 260 4.81 4.60 -23.32
CA GLU A 260 4.27 5.96 -23.39
C GLU A 260 4.34 6.69 -22.04
N ALA A 261 4.12 6.00 -20.93
CA ALA A 261 4.20 6.59 -19.60
C ALA A 261 5.61 7.11 -19.29
N LEU A 262 6.64 6.31 -19.60
CA LEU A 262 8.04 6.72 -19.46
C LEU A 262 8.36 7.94 -20.34
N ASN A 263 7.91 7.95 -21.60
CA ASN A 263 8.14 9.08 -22.49
C ASN A 263 7.49 10.39 -21.96
N ARG A 264 6.26 10.30 -21.44
CA ARG A 264 5.59 11.46 -20.81
C ARG A 264 6.33 11.96 -19.58
N PHE A 265 6.82 11.05 -18.72
CA PHE A 265 7.63 11.40 -17.57
C PHE A 265 8.92 12.13 -17.96
N VAL A 266 9.64 11.62 -18.98
CA VAL A 266 10.87 12.25 -19.47
C VAL A 266 10.60 13.66 -20.01
N LYS A 267 9.54 13.84 -20.81
CA LYS A 267 9.17 15.16 -21.35
C LYS A 267 8.88 16.18 -20.25
N ARG A 268 8.01 15.82 -19.28
CA ARG A 268 7.75 16.67 -18.11
C ARG A 268 9.01 16.98 -17.32
N SER A 269 9.86 15.99 -17.10
CA SER A 269 11.09 16.20 -16.34
C SER A 269 12.06 17.15 -17.05
N ILE A 270 12.10 17.15 -18.39
CA ILE A 270 12.86 18.13 -19.16
C ILE A 270 12.25 19.53 -19.01
N GLU A 271 10.93 19.66 -19.11
CA GLU A 271 10.20 20.94 -18.93
C GLU A 271 10.35 21.53 -17.52
N LEU A 272 10.55 20.70 -16.49
CA LEU A 272 10.80 21.17 -15.12
C LEU A 272 12.24 21.66 -14.90
N ILE A 273 13.19 21.22 -15.74
CA ILE A 273 14.62 21.60 -15.62
C ILE A 273 14.96 22.78 -16.53
N GLY A 274 14.30 22.92 -17.68
CA GLY A 274 14.56 23.95 -18.68
C GLY A 274 13.56 25.10 -18.62
#